data_AF-A0A3D3K053-F1
#
_entry.id   AF-A0A3D3K053-F1
#
_cell.length_a   1.000
_cell.length_b   1.000
_cell.length_c   1.000
_cell.angle_alpha   90.00
_cell.angle_beta   90.00
_cell.angle_gamma   90.00
#
_symmetry.space_group_name_H-M   'P 1'
#
loop_
_entity.id
_entity.type
_entity.pdbx_description
1 polymer ?
#
loop_
_entity_poly.entity_id
_entity_poly.type
_entity_poly.pdbx_seq_one_letter_code
_entity_poly.pdbx_strand_id
1 'polypeptide(L)'
;PYPYDSFGKHAFQLREYALAREAFMAAAERAPHRSSVYKQIADCSIELGELKVAREYLEKALLWYPHDPRLSSRIRRLERLEAKQAPL
;
A
#
# COMPACT_ATOMS: atom_id res chain seq x y z
N PRO A 1 6.07 -6.74 18.51
CA PRO A 1 5.37 -6.87 17.20
C PRO A 1 4.00 -6.18 17.28
N TYR A 2 3.79 -5.11 16.51
CA TYR A 2 2.51 -4.39 16.54
C TYR A 2 1.40 -5.32 16.02
N PRO A 3 0.37 -5.64 16.84
CA PRO A 3 -0.66 -6.63 16.48
C PRO A 3 -1.36 -6.27 15.16
N TYR A 4 -1.45 -4.98 14.85
CA TYR A 4 -2.06 -4.43 13.64
C TYR A 4 -1.30 -4.78 12.34
N ASP A 5 0.05 -4.85 12.34
CA ASP A 5 0.83 -5.24 11.14
C ASP A 5 0.68 -6.74 10.84
N SER A 6 0.68 -7.58 11.89
CA SER A 6 0.45 -9.02 11.74
C SER A 6 -0.98 -9.33 11.30
N PHE A 7 -1.97 -8.66 11.92
CA PHE A 7 -3.37 -8.79 11.54
C PHE A 7 -3.61 -8.31 10.09
N GLY A 8 -3.08 -7.14 9.72
CA GLY A 8 -3.20 -6.62 8.36
C GLY A 8 -2.60 -7.57 7.31
N LYS A 9 -1.46 -8.20 7.60
CA LYS A 9 -0.87 -9.23 6.71
C LYS A 9 -1.78 -10.45 6.57
N HIS A 10 -2.40 -10.89 7.66
CA HIS A 10 -3.31 -12.03 7.63
C HIS A 10 -4.57 -11.73 6.82
N ALA A 11 -5.23 -10.60 7.09
CA ALA A 11 -6.37 -10.12 6.33
C ALA A 11 -6.03 -9.96 4.83
N PHE A 12 -4.83 -9.46 4.51
CA PHE A 12 -4.37 -9.36 3.13
C PHE A 12 -4.23 -10.74 2.45
N GLN A 13 -3.70 -11.74 3.17
CA GLN A 13 -3.61 -13.12 2.67
C GLN A 13 -4.99 -13.74 2.41
N LEU A 14 -5.98 -13.38 3.22
CA LEU A 14 -7.38 -13.77 3.05
C LEU A 14 -8.12 -12.95 1.97
N ARG A 15 -7.43 -12.01 1.31
CA ARG A 15 -8.00 -11.07 0.32
C ARG A 15 -9.04 -10.10 0.88
N GLU A 16 -9.05 -9.92 2.19
CA GLU A 16 -9.89 -8.96 2.91
C GLU A 16 -9.23 -7.58 2.86
N TYR A 17 -9.06 -7.02 1.67
CA TYR A 17 -8.20 -5.86 1.45
C TYR A 17 -8.63 -4.59 2.18
N ALA A 18 -9.94 -4.38 2.35
CA ALA A 18 -10.46 -3.25 3.13
C ALA A 18 -10.06 -3.36 4.61
N LEU A 19 -10.24 -4.53 5.22
CA LEU A 19 -9.86 -4.81 6.60
C LEU A 19 -8.34 -4.76 6.80
N ALA A 20 -7.59 -5.30 5.83
CA ALA A 20 -6.14 -5.21 5.81
C ALA A 20 -5.68 -3.75 5.79
N ARG A 21 -6.30 -2.91 4.97
CA ARG A 21 -6.00 -1.47 4.88
C ARG A 21 -6.24 -0.76 6.21
N GLU A 22 -7.38 -1.01 6.86
CA GLU A 22 -7.69 -0.43 8.19
C GLU A 22 -6.63 -0.82 9.24
N ALA A 23 -6.23 -2.10 9.26
CA ALA A 23 -5.19 -2.58 10.14
C ALA A 23 -3.84 -1.90 9.88
N PHE A 24 -3.46 -1.74 8.61
CA PHE A 24 -2.23 -1.04 8.25
C PHE A 24 -2.31 0.47 8.55
N MET A 25 -3.46 1.12 8.41
CA MET A 25 -3.65 2.52 8.83
C MET A 25 -3.44 2.68 10.34
N ALA A 26 -4.03 1.79 11.16
CA ALA A 26 -3.78 1.78 12.60
C ALA A 26 -2.30 1.54 12.94
N ALA A 27 -1.60 0.72 12.15
CA ALA A 27 -0.15 0.55 12.30
C ALA A 27 0.64 1.83 11.91
N ALA A 28 0.18 2.57 10.90
CA ALA A 28 0.82 3.81 10.45
C ALA A 28 0.68 4.93 11.49
N GLU A 29 -0.46 5.04 12.18
CA GLU A 29 -0.65 6.00 13.27
C GLU A 29 0.37 5.82 14.40
N ARG A 30 0.77 4.58 14.68
CA ARG A 30 1.76 4.27 15.74
C ARG A 30 3.20 4.40 15.28
N ALA A 31 3.45 4.30 13.97
CA ALA A 31 4.79 4.36 13.39
C ALA A 31 4.78 5.09 12.02
N PRO A 32 4.61 6.42 12.01
CA PRO A 32 4.38 7.18 10.77
C PRO A 32 5.60 7.28 9.84
N HIS A 33 6.79 6.87 10.29
CA HIS A 33 8.01 6.84 9.47
C HIS A 33 8.28 5.47 8.82
N ARG A 34 7.39 4.50 9.03
CA ARG A 34 7.58 3.13 8.55
C ARG A 34 7.03 2.96 7.13
N SER A 35 7.87 3.20 6.13
CA SER A 35 7.53 3.07 4.69
C SER A 35 6.89 1.74 4.31
N SER A 36 7.25 0.64 4.99
CA SER A 36 6.66 -0.67 4.71
C SER A 36 5.15 -0.70 4.93
N VAL A 37 4.64 0.11 5.87
CA VAL A 37 3.20 0.19 6.17
C VAL A 37 2.46 0.96 5.09
N TYR A 38 2.97 2.10 4.64
CA TYR A 38 2.39 2.83 3.50
C TYR A 38 2.38 2.00 2.22
N LYS A 39 3.45 1.23 1.97
CA LYS A 39 3.47 0.24 0.88
C LYS A 39 2.36 -0.80 1.01
N GLN A 40 2.11 -1.32 2.22
CA GLN A 40 1.04 -2.30 2.44
C GLN A 40 -0.35 -1.69 2.22
N ILE A 41 -0.57 -0.45 2.65
CA ILE A 41 -1.80 0.30 2.38
C ILE A 41 -2.00 0.47 0.86
N ALA A 42 -0.94 0.85 0.14
CA ALA A 42 -0.98 0.96 -1.32
C ALA A 42 -1.25 -0.39 -2.01
N ASP A 43 -0.63 -1.47 -1.55
CA ASP A 43 -0.89 -2.83 -2.05
C ASP A 43 -2.38 -3.17 -1.87
N CYS A 44 -3.01 -2.84 -0.72
CA CYS A 44 -4.45 -3.04 -0.51
C CYS A 44 -5.30 -2.19 -1.47
N SER A 45 -4.98 -0.90 -1.63
CA SER A 45 -5.73 -0.01 -2.52
C SER A 45 -5.62 -0.40 -4.00
N ILE A 46 -4.49 -0.98 -4.44
CA ILE A 46 -4.36 -1.57 -5.78
C ILE A 46 -5.36 -2.71 -5.97
N GLU A 47 -5.45 -3.63 -5.00
CA GLU A 47 -6.37 -4.77 -5.08
C GLU A 47 -7.85 -4.35 -5.00
N LEU A 48 -8.15 -3.21 -4.34
CA LEU A 48 -9.48 -2.60 -4.30
C LEU A 48 -9.81 -1.77 -5.55
N GLY A 49 -8.85 -1.59 -6.49
CA GLY A 49 -9.03 -0.76 -7.69
C GLY A 49 -8.94 0.76 -7.44
N GLU A 50 -8.56 1.17 -6.23
CA GLU A 50 -8.44 2.56 -5.81
C GLU A 50 -7.07 3.14 -6.20
N LEU A 51 -6.79 3.20 -7.51
CA LEU A 51 -5.44 3.50 -8.01
C LEU A 51 -4.90 4.86 -7.55
N LYS A 52 -5.76 5.89 -7.43
CA LYS A 52 -5.39 7.20 -6.90
C LYS A 52 -4.89 7.13 -5.45
N VAL A 53 -5.59 6.38 -4.60
CA VAL A 53 -5.21 6.19 -3.19
C VAL A 53 -3.90 5.42 -3.10
N ALA A 54 -3.75 4.38 -3.94
CA ALA A 54 -2.50 3.64 -4.01
C ALA A 54 -1.29 4.53 -4.36
N ARG A 55 -1.46 5.46 -5.30
CA ARG A 55 -0.43 6.44 -5.69
C ARG A 55 0.02 7.29 -4.51
N GLU A 56 -0.93 7.92 -3.82
CA GLU A 56 -0.66 8.79 -2.67
C GLU A 56 0.15 8.07 -1.58
N TYR A 57 -0.18 6.81 -1.29
CA TYR A 57 0.53 6.03 -0.28
C TYR A 57 1.91 5.53 -0.76
N LEU A 58 2.10 5.25 -2.05
CA LEU A 58 3.43 4.94 -2.59
C LEU A 58 4.35 6.17 -2.55
N GLU A 59 3.82 7.35 -2.83
CA GLU A 59 4.56 8.62 -2.72
C GLU A 59 4.97 8.89 -1.26
N LYS A 60 4.06 8.69 -0.30
CA LYS A 60 4.39 8.73 1.14
C LYS A 60 5.48 7.72 1.51
N ALA A 61 5.44 6.51 0.95
CA ALA A 61 6.46 5.49 1.22
C ALA A 61 7.83 5.90 0.66
N LEU A 62 7.87 6.52 -0.52
CA LEU A 62 9.08 7.01 -1.17
C LEU A 62 9.74 8.16 -0.43
N LEU A 63 8.98 9.05 0.21
CA LEU A 63 9.53 10.15 1.02
C LEU A 63 10.48 9.64 2.11
N TRP A 64 10.16 8.48 2.70
CA TRP A 64 10.99 7.87 3.74
C TRP A 64 12.13 7.00 3.17
N TYR A 65 11.89 6.29 2.06
CA TYR A 65 12.87 5.36 1.47
C TYR A 65 12.82 5.42 -0.07
N PRO A 66 13.45 6.42 -0.70
CA PRO A 66 13.34 6.65 -2.14
C PRO A 66 14.00 5.55 -3.00
N HIS A 67 14.90 4.76 -2.42
CA HIS A 67 15.65 3.71 -3.11
C HIS A 67 15.20 2.28 -2.74
N ASP A 68 14.04 2.09 -2.10
CA ASP A 68 13.55 0.73 -1.81
C ASP A 68 13.08 0.05 -3.12
N PRO A 69 13.76 -1.02 -3.60
CA PRO A 69 13.40 -1.69 -4.84
C PRO A 69 12.01 -2.32 -4.80
N ARG A 70 11.51 -2.62 -3.59
CA ARG A 70 10.14 -3.12 -3.41
C ARG A 70 9.12 -2.04 -3.76
N LEU A 71 9.38 -0.77 -3.46
CA LEU A 71 8.50 0.35 -3.85
C LEU A 71 8.49 0.55 -5.36
N SER A 72 9.67 0.53 -6.01
CA SER A 72 9.76 0.65 -7.48
C SER A 72 8.96 -0.44 -8.20
N SER A 73 8.93 -1.66 -7.67
CA SER A 73 8.09 -2.74 -8.23
C SER A 73 6.59 -2.47 -8.12
N ARG A 74 6.12 -1.84 -7.03
CA ARG A 74 4.72 -1.45 -6.85
C ARG A 74 4.32 -0.33 -7.79
N ILE A 75 5.17 0.69 -7.91
CA ILE A 75 4.91 1.85 -8.77
C ILE A 75 4.76 1.39 -10.23
N ARG A 76 5.68 0.56 -10.73
CA ARG A 76 5.57 -0.04 -12.07
C ARG A 76 4.32 -0.91 -12.24
N ARG A 77 3.83 -1.56 -11.17
CA ARG A 77 2.55 -2.29 -11.22
C ARG A 77 1.38 -1.31 -11.34
N LEU A 78 1.37 -0.25 -10.52
CA LEU A 78 0.33 0.79 -10.52
C LEU A 78 0.24 1.50 -11.87
N GLU A 79 1.36 1.95 -12.43
CA GLU A 79 1.41 2.65 -13.73
C GLU A 79 0.81 1.80 -14.86
N ARG A 80 1.09 0.49 -14.86
CA ARG A 80 0.48 -0.44 -15.82
C ARG A 80 -1.03 -0.60 -15.65
N LEU A 81 -1.54 -0.47 -14.43
CA LEU A 81 -2.98 -0.54 -14.17
C LEU A 81 -3.66 0.77 -14.56
N GLU A 82 -3.05 1.92 -14.27
CA GLU A 82 -3.57 3.23 -14.68
C GLU A 82 -3.59 3.37 -16.20
N ALA A 83 -2.52 2.94 -16.90
CA ALA A 83 -2.47 2.97 -18.36
C ALA A 83 -3.57 2.12 -19.01
N LYS A 84 -4.01 1.04 -18.36
CA LYS A 84 -5.15 0.22 -18.82
C LYS A 84 -6.51 0.88 -18.56
N GLN A 85 -6.58 1.83 -17.63
CA GLN A 85 -7.80 2.55 -17.26
C GLN A 85 -7.89 3.93 -17.96
N ALA A 86 -6.85 4.36 -18.66
CA ALA A 86 -6.87 5.59 -19.43
C ALA A 86 -7.82 5.45 -20.64
N PRO A 87 -8.81 6.35 -20.81
CA PRO A 87 -9.62 6.37 -22.01
C PRO A 87 -8.72 6.70 -23.23
N LEU A 88 -8.98 6.03 -24.36
CA LEU A 88 -8.35 6.26 -25.66
C LEU A 88 -8.53 7.71 -26.13
#